data_AF-V8NSK0-F1
#
_entry.id   AF-V8NSK0-F1
#
_cell.length_a   1.000
_cell.length_b   1.000
_cell.length_c   1.000
_cell.angle_alpha   90.00
_cell.angle_beta   90.00
_cell.angle_gamma   90.00
#
_symmetry.space_group_name_H-M   'P 1'
#
loop_
_entity.id
_entity.type
_entity.pdbx_description
1 polymer ?
#
loop_
_entity_poly.entity_id
_entity_poly.type
_entity_poly.pdbx_seq_one_letter_code
_entity_poly.pdbx_strand_id
1 'polypeptide(L)'
;MDQLPELYAVFQGEVASVTEYGAFIKIPGTPKQGLVHKSQMSNCRVDKPSEMVDVGEKVWVKLIGKEKKDDKLKLSLSMKVVNQGTGKDLDPNNVVLDQEARKKCSFRDYTNQKITLEAVLNTVCKKCGCPGHFAKDCFMQPGGTKYTLIPEDEPNTDLEASDSTNSDNGNQPARKKAKRKEKNSPSRKRKKKHHKKKHKE
;
A
#
# COMPACT_ATOMS: atom_id res chain seq x y z
N MET A 1 -25.61 -22.67 -25.20
CA MET A 1 -26.03 -22.11 -23.90
C MET A 1 -24.90 -22.34 -22.91
N ASP A 2 -24.11 -21.31 -22.60
CA ASP A 2 -22.99 -21.41 -21.65
C ASP A 2 -23.53 -21.61 -20.22
N GLN A 3 -23.67 -22.87 -19.80
CA GLN A 3 -24.22 -23.22 -18.49
C GLN A 3 -23.17 -23.04 -17.40
N LEU A 4 -22.99 -21.78 -16.98
CA LEU A 4 -22.09 -21.41 -15.90
C LEU A 4 -22.75 -21.60 -14.54
N PRO A 5 -22.01 -22.07 -13.51
CA PRO A 5 -22.52 -22.16 -12.16
C PRO A 5 -22.96 -20.79 -11.62
N GLU A 6 -23.91 -20.82 -10.70
CA GLU A 6 -24.40 -19.66 -9.99
C GLU A 6 -23.33 -19.06 -9.06
N LEU A 7 -23.45 -17.78 -8.73
CA LEU A 7 -22.58 -17.12 -7.78
C LEU A 7 -22.67 -17.81 -6.41
N TYR A 8 -21.54 -18.04 -5.75
CA TYR A 8 -21.42 -18.75 -4.47
C TYR A 8 -21.79 -20.24 -4.49
N ALA A 9 -22.05 -20.82 -5.66
CA ALA A 9 -22.22 -22.27 -5.76
C ALA A 9 -20.91 -23.00 -5.44
N VAL A 10 -21.05 -24.13 -4.74
CA VAL A 10 -19.96 -25.08 -4.47
C VAL A 10 -20.06 -26.23 -5.46
N PHE A 11 -18.94 -26.57 -6.09
CA PHE A 11 -18.86 -27.70 -7.02
C PHE A 11 -17.48 -28.34 -6.98
N GLN A 12 -17.39 -29.56 -7.49
CA GLN A 12 -16.13 -30.28 -7.65
C GLN A 12 -15.55 -29.97 -9.03
N GLY A 13 -14.28 -29.60 -9.09
CA GLY A 13 -13.54 -29.32 -10.33
C GLY A 13 -12.21 -30.06 -10.38
N GLU A 14 -11.62 -30.11 -11.58
CA GLU A 14 -10.32 -30.76 -11.80
C GLU A 14 -9.23 -29.71 -12.05
N VAL A 15 -8.06 -29.85 -11.43
CA VAL A 15 -6.93 -28.94 -11.63
C VAL A 15 -6.34 -29.15 -13.03
N ALA A 16 -6.44 -28.14 -13.89
CA ALA A 16 -5.94 -28.20 -15.26
C ALA A 16 -4.46 -27.79 -15.36
N SER A 17 -4.06 -26.77 -14.58
CA SER A 17 -2.67 -26.32 -14.53
C SER A 17 -2.39 -25.52 -13.26
N VAL A 18 -1.14 -25.54 -12.81
CA VAL A 18 -0.68 -24.80 -11.65
C VAL A 18 0.35 -23.75 -12.09
N THR A 19 0.24 -22.54 -11.56
CA THR A 19 1.11 -21.40 -11.86
C THR A 19 1.54 -20.72 -10.56
N GLU A 20 2.57 -19.89 -10.59
CA GLU A 20 3.12 -19.25 -9.37
C GLU A 20 2.13 -18.31 -8.65
N TYR A 21 1.11 -17.80 -9.34
CA TYR A 21 0.07 -16.97 -8.76
C TYR A 21 -1.16 -17.76 -8.27
N GLY A 22 -1.32 -19.03 -8.69
CA GLY A 22 -2.53 -19.79 -8.41
C GLY A 22 -2.72 -21.04 -9.28
N ALA A 23 -3.89 -21.66 -9.15
CA ALA A 23 -4.26 -22.87 -9.88
C ALA A 23 -5.49 -22.63 -10.77
N PHE A 24 -5.46 -23.20 -11.98
CA PHE A 24 -6.58 -23.22 -12.90
C PHE A 24 -7.39 -24.49 -12.73
N ILE A 25 -8.68 -24.32 -12.48
CA ILE A 25 -9.61 -25.43 -12.24
C ILE A 25 -10.63 -25.46 -13.38
N LYS A 26 -10.75 -26.62 -13.99
CA LYS A 26 -11.78 -26.92 -14.99
C LYS A 26 -13.10 -27.18 -14.27
N ILE A 27 -14.09 -26.36 -14.61
CA ILE A 27 -15.44 -26.47 -14.07
C ILE A 27 -16.22 -27.49 -14.91
N PRO A 28 -16.85 -28.51 -14.31
CA PRO A 28 -17.64 -29.48 -15.05
C PRO A 28 -18.80 -28.78 -15.78
N GLY A 29 -19.06 -29.17 -17.02
CA GLY A 29 -20.14 -28.60 -17.83
C GLY A 29 -19.81 -27.28 -18.54
N THR A 30 -18.61 -26.70 -18.34
CA THR A 30 -18.18 -25.51 -19.09
C THR A 30 -16.82 -25.71 -19.77
N PRO A 31 -16.59 -25.06 -20.93
CA PRO A 31 -15.28 -25.06 -21.58
C PRO A 31 -14.30 -24.07 -20.91
N LYS A 32 -14.78 -23.25 -19.97
CA LYS A 32 -14.00 -22.17 -19.35
C LYS A 32 -13.38 -22.63 -18.05
N GLN A 33 -12.17 -22.15 -17.78
CA GLN A 33 -11.44 -22.44 -16.54
C GLN A 33 -11.63 -21.32 -15.53
N GLY A 34 -11.71 -21.67 -14.26
CA GLY A 34 -11.65 -20.72 -13.16
C GLY A 34 -10.26 -20.63 -12.55
N LEU A 35 -9.93 -19.46 -12.02
CA LEU A 35 -8.66 -19.21 -11.36
C LEU A 35 -8.85 -19.16 -9.84
N VAL A 36 -8.07 -19.96 -9.12
CA VAL A 36 -7.87 -19.83 -7.67
C VAL A 36 -6.57 -19.10 -7.43
N HIS A 37 -6.63 -17.91 -6.83
CA HIS A 37 -5.42 -17.18 -6.43
C HIS A 37 -4.75 -17.86 -5.22
N LYS A 38 -3.43 -17.76 -5.07
CA LYS A 38 -2.69 -18.37 -3.93
C LYS A 38 -3.25 -18.02 -2.54
N SER A 39 -3.77 -16.81 -2.37
CA SER A 39 -4.42 -16.35 -1.11
C SER A 39 -5.82 -16.94 -0.88
N GLN A 40 -6.37 -17.65 -1.86
CA GLN A 40 -7.68 -18.30 -1.82
C GLN A 40 -7.54 -19.83 -1.83
N MET A 41 -6.32 -20.37 -1.88
CA MET A 41 -6.04 -21.80 -1.81
C MET A 41 -6.14 -22.32 -0.37
N SER A 42 -5.59 -21.58 0.60
CA SER A 42 -5.64 -21.95 2.02
C SER A 42 -5.70 -20.72 2.92
N ASN A 43 -5.99 -20.92 4.22
CA ASN A 43 -5.97 -19.87 5.23
C ASN A 43 -4.53 -19.49 5.64
N CYS A 44 -3.56 -20.34 5.33
CA CYS A 44 -2.15 -20.11 5.63
C CYS A 44 -1.45 -19.43 4.46
N ARG A 45 -0.29 -18.82 4.72
CA ARG A 45 0.54 -18.26 3.65
C ARG A 45 1.09 -19.41 2.80
N VAL A 46 0.79 -19.40 1.51
CA VAL A 46 1.34 -20.34 0.53
C VAL A 46 2.42 -19.64 -0.29
N ASP A 47 3.65 -20.14 -0.21
CA ASP A 47 4.76 -19.65 -1.04
C ASP A 47 4.71 -20.28 -2.43
N LYS A 48 4.57 -21.60 -2.52
CA LYS A 48 4.48 -22.33 -3.77
C LYS A 48 3.16 -23.09 -3.88
N PRO A 49 2.28 -22.72 -4.82
CA PRO A 49 1.01 -23.44 -5.02
C PRO A 49 1.20 -24.85 -5.58
N SER A 50 2.35 -25.14 -6.19
CA SER A 50 2.71 -26.47 -6.72
C SER A 50 2.91 -27.54 -5.64
N GLU A 51 3.06 -27.17 -4.37
CA GLU A 51 3.20 -28.13 -3.26
C GLU A 51 1.84 -28.50 -2.64
N MET A 52 0.78 -27.78 -3.00
CA MET A 52 -0.54 -27.94 -2.41
C MET A 52 -1.52 -28.72 -3.28
N VAL A 53 -1.40 -28.60 -4.61
CA VAL A 53 -2.29 -29.22 -5.57
C VAL A 53 -1.49 -29.73 -6.75
N ASP A 54 -1.87 -30.91 -7.23
CA ASP A 54 -1.30 -31.52 -8.42
C ASP A 54 -2.23 -31.38 -9.63
N VAL A 55 -1.65 -31.41 -10.83
CA VAL A 55 -2.43 -31.38 -12.08
C VAL A 55 -3.23 -32.69 -12.19
N GLY A 56 -4.53 -32.57 -12.46
CA GLY A 56 -5.47 -33.70 -12.52
C GLY A 56 -6.19 -34.01 -11.20
N GLU A 57 -5.87 -33.32 -10.11
CA GLU A 57 -6.53 -33.52 -8.83
C GLU A 57 -7.98 -32.97 -8.84
N LYS A 58 -8.89 -33.68 -8.17
CA LYS A 58 -10.28 -33.25 -7.99
C LYS A 58 -10.45 -32.50 -6.66
N VAL A 59 -10.82 -31.23 -6.75
CA VAL A 59 -10.94 -30.34 -5.59
C VAL A 59 -12.31 -29.70 -5.51
N TRP A 60 -12.75 -29.40 -4.30
CA TRP A 60 -14.01 -28.68 -4.05
C TRP A 60 -13.74 -27.18 -3.98
N VAL A 61 -14.52 -26.41 -4.74
CA VAL A 61 -14.37 -24.97 -4.85
C VAL A 61 -15.70 -24.24 -4.81
N LYS A 62 -15.65 -23.03 -4.25
CA LYS A 62 -16.76 -22.09 -4.25
C LYS A 62 -16.48 -20.96 -5.24
N LEU A 63 -17.49 -20.58 -6.01
CA LEU A 63 -17.40 -19.47 -6.94
C LEU A 63 -17.59 -18.13 -6.21
N ILE A 64 -16.54 -17.31 -6.11
CA ILE A 64 -16.60 -16.01 -5.43
C ILE A 64 -17.13 -14.93 -6.36
N GLY A 65 -16.68 -14.94 -7.61
CA GLY A 65 -16.88 -13.83 -8.52
C GLY A 65 -16.88 -14.26 -9.98
N LYS A 66 -17.79 -13.67 -10.73
CA LYS A 66 -17.98 -13.89 -12.17
C LYS A 66 -18.03 -12.53 -12.84
N GLU A 67 -17.01 -12.23 -13.63
CA GLU A 67 -16.97 -11.01 -14.43
C GLU A 67 -16.99 -11.40 -15.92
N LYS A 68 -17.98 -10.88 -16.65
CA LYS A 68 -18.06 -11.01 -18.11
C LYS A 68 -17.73 -9.65 -18.72
N LYS A 69 -16.55 -9.52 -19.32
CA LYS A 69 -16.11 -8.28 -19.97
C LYS A 69 -15.56 -8.59 -21.36
N ASP A 70 -16.14 -7.98 -22.39
CA ASP A 70 -15.65 -8.00 -23.79
C ASP A 70 -15.23 -9.42 -24.23
N ASP A 71 -16.19 -10.36 -24.19
CA ASP A 71 -16.06 -11.81 -24.47
C ASP A 71 -15.18 -12.64 -23.52
N LYS A 72 -14.31 -12.00 -22.74
CA LYS A 72 -13.49 -12.67 -21.73
C LYS A 72 -14.30 -12.84 -20.44
N LEU A 73 -14.48 -14.09 -20.04
CA LEU A 73 -15.09 -14.43 -18.77
C LEU A 73 -14.00 -14.74 -17.75
N LYS A 74 -13.95 -13.96 -16.67
CA LYS A 74 -13.06 -14.18 -15.54
C LYS A 74 -13.86 -14.81 -14.42
N LEU A 75 -13.40 -15.98 -13.98
CA LEU A 75 -14.03 -16.74 -12.90
C LEU A 75 -13.03 -16.81 -11.75
N SER A 76 -13.41 -16.24 -10.61
CA SER A 76 -12.62 -16.25 -9.38
C SER A 76 -13.16 -17.31 -8.44
N LEU A 77 -12.33 -18.28 -8.10
CA LEU A 77 -12.68 -19.43 -7.27
C LEU A 77 -11.93 -19.40 -5.94
N SER A 78 -12.50 -20.04 -4.93
CA SER A 78 -11.90 -20.22 -3.60
C SER A 78 -11.95 -21.66 -3.15
N MET A 79 -10.84 -22.15 -2.61
CA MET A 79 -10.75 -23.45 -1.94
C MET A 79 -10.84 -23.31 -0.41
N LYS A 80 -10.47 -22.15 0.15
CA LYS A 80 -10.37 -21.93 1.60
C LYS A 80 -11.72 -22.00 2.34
N VAL A 81 -12.79 -21.63 1.65
CA VAL A 81 -14.16 -21.56 2.18
C VAL A 81 -14.92 -22.88 2.01
N VAL A 82 -14.29 -23.92 1.46
CA VAL A 82 -14.93 -25.21 1.23
C VAL A 82 -14.13 -26.33 1.88
N ASN A 83 -14.83 -27.25 2.54
CA ASN A 83 -14.20 -28.44 3.06
C ASN A 83 -13.90 -29.43 1.93
N GLN A 84 -12.64 -29.82 1.76
CA GLN A 84 -12.22 -30.71 0.67
C GLN A 84 -12.68 -32.17 0.83
N GLY A 85 -13.00 -32.61 2.05
CA GLY A 85 -13.48 -33.98 2.30
C GLY A 85 -14.99 -34.14 2.11
N THR A 86 -15.78 -33.17 2.58
CA THR A 86 -17.26 -33.27 2.58
C THR A 86 -17.92 -32.39 1.52
N GLY A 87 -17.19 -31.46 0.89
CA GLY A 87 -17.75 -30.49 -0.06
C GLY A 87 -18.70 -29.48 0.59
N LYS A 88 -18.74 -29.41 1.93
CA LYS A 88 -19.57 -28.46 2.68
C LYS A 88 -18.95 -27.06 2.62
N ASP A 89 -19.80 -26.06 2.46
CA ASP A 89 -19.42 -24.65 2.58
C ASP A 89 -19.13 -24.32 4.06
N LEU A 90 -17.94 -23.79 4.32
CA LEU A 90 -17.48 -23.38 5.64
C LEU A 90 -17.88 -21.92 5.94
N ASP A 91 -18.21 -21.12 4.93
CA ASP A 91 -18.54 -19.70 5.08
C ASP A 91 -19.85 -19.37 4.33
N PRO A 92 -21.01 -19.83 4.84
CA PRO A 92 -22.30 -19.59 4.21
C PRO A 92 -22.65 -18.10 4.14
N ASN A 93 -22.18 -17.30 5.11
CA ASN A 93 -22.42 -15.87 5.17
C ASN A 93 -21.41 -15.03 4.38
N ASN A 94 -20.41 -15.65 3.72
CA ASN A 94 -19.37 -14.96 2.95
C ASN A 94 -18.58 -13.89 3.74
N VAL A 95 -18.51 -14.01 5.08
CA VAL A 95 -17.89 -13.01 5.96
C VAL A 95 -16.39 -12.90 5.69
N VAL A 96 -15.74 -14.04 5.44
CA VAL A 96 -14.30 -14.06 5.17
C VAL A 96 -14.00 -13.37 3.85
N LEU A 97 -14.86 -13.56 2.84
CA LEU A 97 -14.70 -12.94 1.52
C LEU A 97 -14.87 -11.41 1.59
N ASP A 98 -15.89 -10.93 2.29
CA ASP A 98 -16.15 -9.50 2.49
C ASP A 98 -15.02 -8.82 3.29
N GLN A 99 -14.54 -9.44 4.37
CA GLN A 99 -13.40 -8.90 5.12
C GLN A 99 -12.13 -8.83 4.26
N GLU A 100 -11.85 -9.85 3.45
CA GLU A 100 -10.70 -9.85 2.54
C GLU A 100 -10.81 -8.77 1.46
N ALA A 101 -12.02 -8.51 0.96
CA ALA A 101 -12.28 -7.44 0.01
C ALA A 101 -12.04 -6.06 0.66
N ARG A 102 -12.56 -5.84 1.87
CA ARG A 102 -12.33 -4.59 2.63
C ARG A 102 -10.85 -4.37 2.94
N LYS A 103 -10.11 -5.42 3.33
CA LYS A 103 -8.66 -5.34 3.58
C LYS A 103 -7.85 -4.98 2.32
N LYS A 104 -8.33 -5.35 1.13
CA LYS A 104 -7.69 -4.99 -0.15
C LYS A 104 -7.97 -3.55 -0.56
N CYS A 105 -9.02 -2.92 -0.04
CA CYS A 105 -9.17 -1.49 -0.16
C CYS A 105 -8.10 -0.82 0.71
N SER A 106 -7.03 -0.35 0.07
CA SER A 106 -6.09 0.54 0.73
C SER A 106 -6.87 1.71 1.32
N PHE A 107 -6.80 1.87 2.64
CA PHE A 107 -7.31 3.05 3.32
C PHE A 107 -6.76 4.28 2.58
N ARG A 108 -7.63 5.02 1.91
CA ARG A 108 -7.26 6.28 1.29
C ARG A 108 -7.15 7.26 2.45
N ASP A 109 -5.93 7.43 2.93
CA ASP A 109 -5.56 8.54 3.80
C ASP A 109 -5.81 9.86 3.04
N TYR A 110 -7.05 10.36 3.12
CA TYR A 110 -7.38 11.74 2.70
C TYR A 110 -6.71 12.78 3.60
N THR A 111 -5.91 12.37 4.59
CA THR A 111 -5.14 13.22 5.49
C THR A 111 -4.05 14.02 4.77
N ASN A 112 -3.68 13.68 3.53
CA ASN A 112 -2.84 14.53 2.67
C ASN A 112 -3.64 15.55 1.85
N GLN A 113 -4.97 15.43 1.75
CA GLN A 113 -5.83 16.54 1.35
C GLN A 113 -6.03 17.40 2.59
N LYS A 114 -5.08 18.30 2.83
CA LYS A 114 -5.30 19.41 3.76
C LYS A 114 -6.59 20.09 3.32
N ILE A 115 -7.64 19.99 4.15
CA ILE A 115 -8.84 20.81 4.01
C ILE A 115 -8.34 22.24 4.24
N THR A 116 -7.97 22.94 3.18
CA THR A 116 -7.75 24.37 3.24
C THR A 116 -9.13 24.94 3.49
N LEU A 117 -9.41 25.23 4.76
CA LEU A 117 -10.39 26.25 5.11
C LEU A 117 -9.80 27.57 4.60
N GLU A 118 -9.82 27.77 3.28
CA GLU A 118 -9.71 29.09 2.68
C GLU A 118 -11.04 29.81 2.92
N ALA A 119 -11.49 29.82 4.18
CA ALA A 119 -12.38 30.83 4.67
C ALA A 119 -11.54 32.10 4.71
N VAL A 120 -11.31 32.69 3.52
CA VAL A 120 -11.05 34.12 3.43
C VAL A 120 -12.24 34.75 4.13
N LEU A 121 -12.05 35.16 5.38
CA LEU A 121 -13.04 35.97 6.05
C LEU A 121 -13.17 37.21 5.16
N ASN A 122 -14.33 37.41 4.55
CA ASN A 122 -14.70 38.64 3.81
C ASN A 122 -14.81 39.86 4.75
N THR A 123 -14.08 39.83 5.88
CA THR A 123 -14.02 40.87 6.87
C THR A 123 -12.83 41.76 6.55
N VAL A 124 -13.12 43.02 6.31
CA VAL A 124 -12.11 44.07 6.17
C VAL A 124 -11.75 44.57 7.56
N CYS A 125 -10.46 44.56 7.91
CA CYS A 125 -10.00 45.04 9.20
C CYS A 125 -10.27 46.55 9.35
N LYS A 126 -10.95 46.98 10.42
CA LYS A 126 -11.23 48.41 10.68
C LYS A 126 -9.98 49.26 10.98
N LYS A 127 -8.83 48.65 11.32
CA LYS A 127 -7.58 49.37 11.65
C LYS A 127 -6.68 49.58 10.44
N CYS A 128 -6.56 48.58 9.55
CA CYS A 128 -5.63 48.65 8.42
C CYS A 128 -6.29 48.55 7.04
N GLY A 129 -7.59 48.25 6.96
CA GLY A 129 -8.32 48.10 5.69
C GLY A 129 -7.96 46.86 4.88
N CYS A 130 -7.08 45.98 5.35
CA CYS A 130 -6.76 44.73 4.66
C CYS A 130 -7.84 43.66 4.91
N PRO A 131 -8.28 42.92 3.88
CA PRO A 131 -9.18 41.78 4.05
C PRO A 131 -8.44 40.60 4.71
N GLY A 132 -9.19 39.76 5.43
CA GLY A 132 -8.68 38.48 5.94
C GLY A 132 -8.30 38.43 7.42
N HIS A 133 -8.55 39.47 8.22
CA HIS A 133 -8.43 39.41 9.68
C HIS A 133 -9.32 40.43 10.41
N PHE A 134 -9.59 40.18 11.70
CA PHE A 134 -10.32 41.10 12.57
C PHE A 134 -9.40 42.16 13.21
N ALA A 135 -9.95 43.30 13.60
CA ALA A 135 -9.20 44.41 14.22
C ALA A 135 -8.47 44.06 15.54
N LYS A 136 -8.82 42.92 16.14
CA LYS A 136 -8.17 42.37 17.35
C LYS A 136 -6.87 41.64 17.04
N ASP A 137 -6.76 41.05 15.85
CA ASP A 137 -5.60 40.26 15.39
C ASP A 137 -4.67 41.07 14.46
N CYS A 138 -4.93 42.38 14.34
CA CYS A 138 -4.16 43.30 13.51
C CYS A 138 -2.81 43.62 14.19
N PHE A 139 -1.72 43.05 13.68
CA PHE A 139 -0.35 43.20 14.19
C PHE A 139 0.32 44.56 13.94
N MET A 140 -0.40 45.53 13.36
CA MET A 140 0.11 46.90 13.22
C MET A 140 0.00 47.64 14.56
N GLN A 141 1.13 47.90 15.22
CA GLN A 141 1.17 48.82 16.36
C GLN A 141 0.80 50.24 15.89
N PRO A 142 -0.07 50.97 16.62
CA PRO A 142 -0.57 52.29 16.21
C PRO A 142 0.45 53.44 16.34
N GLY A 143 1.75 53.14 16.48
CA GLY A 143 2.83 54.12 16.63
C GLY A 143 4.09 53.65 15.91
N GLY A 144 4.00 53.52 14.59
CA GLY A 144 4.96 52.81 13.74
C GLY A 144 6.42 53.25 13.91
N THR A 145 7.24 52.34 14.43
CA THR A 145 8.67 52.34 14.14
C THR A 145 8.87 51.61 12.81
N LYS A 146 8.99 52.38 11.72
CA LYS A 146 9.57 51.86 10.48
C LYS A 146 11.06 51.68 10.76
N TYR A 147 11.49 50.45 11.02
CA TYR A 147 12.91 50.15 11.06
C TYR A 147 13.46 50.28 9.64
N THR A 148 14.23 51.34 9.38
CA THR A 148 15.13 51.39 8.23
C THR A 148 16.27 50.41 8.50
N LEU A 149 16.58 49.56 7.51
CA LEU A 149 17.73 48.66 7.57
C LEU A 149 18.99 49.46 7.93
N ILE A 150 19.66 49.06 9.02
CA ILE A 150 20.96 49.58 9.41
C ILE A 150 21.96 49.16 8.32
N PRO A 151 22.70 50.10 7.70
CA PRO A 151 23.73 49.75 6.72
C PRO A 151 24.77 48.79 7.30
N GLU A 152 25.08 47.74 6.54
CA GLU A 152 26.18 46.82 6.83
C GLU A 152 27.50 47.52 6.47
N ASP A 153 28.16 48.12 7.45
CA ASP A 153 29.56 48.52 7.30
C ASP A 153 30.44 47.25 7.27
N GLU A 154 30.93 46.87 6.08
CA GLU A 154 32.18 46.09 5.94
C GLU A 154 33.39 47.05 6.09
N PRO A 155 34.65 46.62 6.43
CA PRO A 155 35.22 45.26 6.42
C PRO A 155 36.17 44.85 7.60
N ASN A 156 36.40 43.54 7.71
CA ASN A 156 37.57 42.77 8.20
C ASN A 156 38.69 43.45 9.05
N THR A 157 39.01 42.89 10.23
CA THR A 157 40.32 42.26 10.56
C THR A 157 40.44 41.79 12.04
N ASP A 158 40.95 40.56 12.19
CA ASP A 158 41.88 40.07 13.22
C ASP A 158 41.48 39.72 14.68
N LEU A 159 41.61 38.39 14.94
CA LEU A 159 42.37 37.70 16.01
C LEU A 159 41.80 37.47 17.43
N GLU A 160 41.55 36.16 17.67
CA GLU A 160 42.00 35.27 18.77
C GLU A 160 41.62 35.43 20.27
N ALA A 161 40.92 34.38 20.74
CA ALA A 161 41.14 33.52 21.92
C ALA A 161 41.35 34.09 23.34
N SER A 162 40.53 33.61 24.30
CA SER A 162 41.00 32.87 25.49
C SER A 162 39.87 32.21 26.29
N ASP A 163 40.24 31.07 26.86
CA ASP A 163 39.50 30.07 27.62
C ASP A 163 39.43 30.41 29.13
N SER A 164 38.41 29.88 29.85
CA SER A 164 38.53 29.18 31.16
C SER A 164 37.36 29.39 32.16
N THR A 165 36.68 28.26 32.47
CA THR A 165 36.17 27.79 33.80
C THR A 165 34.98 28.55 34.46
N ASN A 166 34.02 27.97 35.21
CA ASN A 166 33.74 26.63 35.75
C ASN A 166 32.27 26.57 36.26
N SER A 167 31.69 25.35 36.37
CA SER A 167 30.68 24.91 37.38
C SER A 167 29.24 25.51 37.34
N ASP A 168 28.13 24.83 37.59
CA ASP A 168 27.78 23.47 38.07
C ASP A 168 26.24 23.26 37.98
N ASN A 169 25.82 22.01 37.68
CA ASN A 169 24.54 21.31 37.96
C ASN A 169 23.18 21.93 37.56
N GLY A 170 22.21 21.23 36.98
CA GLY A 170 21.76 19.82 36.99
C GLY A 170 20.22 19.92 36.89
N ASN A 171 19.45 19.13 36.14
CA ASN A 171 19.34 17.68 36.17
C ASN A 171 18.40 17.24 35.01
N GLN A 172 18.69 16.10 34.40
CA GLN A 172 17.76 15.40 33.50
C GLN A 172 16.72 14.60 34.32
N PRO A 173 15.73 13.96 33.68
CA PRO A 173 16.00 12.55 33.38
C PRO A 173 15.56 12.06 32.01
N ALA A 174 16.35 11.09 31.54
CA ALA A 174 16.29 10.36 30.30
C ALA A 174 15.12 9.37 30.17
N ARG A 175 14.84 8.93 28.93
CA ARG A 175 14.59 7.51 28.59
C ARG A 175 14.80 7.19 27.10
N LYS A 176 15.99 6.63 26.82
CA LYS A 176 16.38 5.53 25.92
C LYS A 176 15.50 5.22 24.68
N LYS A 177 16.16 5.14 23.50
CA LYS A 177 16.34 3.85 22.78
C LYS A 177 17.36 3.93 21.62
N ALA A 178 18.41 3.13 21.80
CA ALA A 178 19.21 2.33 20.86
C ALA A 178 19.45 2.80 19.39
N LYS A 179 20.72 3.14 19.12
CA LYS A 179 21.36 3.05 17.81
C LYS A 179 21.51 1.58 17.39
N ARG A 180 21.26 1.29 16.10
CA ARG A 180 21.86 0.14 15.43
C ARG A 180 22.39 0.56 14.04
N LYS A 181 23.72 0.69 14.00
CA LYS A 181 24.68 0.29 12.94
C LYS A 181 24.08 -0.72 11.93
N GLU A 182 24.40 -0.78 10.63
CA GLU A 182 25.48 -0.28 9.77
C GLU A 182 25.24 -0.91 8.37
N LYS A 183 26.03 -0.50 7.37
CA LYS A 183 26.42 -1.24 6.15
C LYS A 183 25.67 -0.96 4.85
N ASN A 184 26.24 0.01 4.14
CA ASN A 184 26.43 0.02 2.69
C ASN A 184 26.90 -1.34 2.14
N SER A 185 26.41 -1.73 0.95
CA SER A 185 27.14 -2.26 -0.21
C SER A 185 26.17 -2.98 -1.20
N PRO A 186 26.58 -3.37 -2.43
CA PRO A 186 26.69 -2.49 -3.60
C PRO A 186 25.87 -2.97 -4.82
N SER A 187 25.57 -2.04 -5.72
CA SER A 187 24.97 -2.29 -7.03
C SER A 187 25.91 -3.08 -7.97
N ARG A 188 25.59 -4.36 -8.23
CA ARG A 188 26.30 -5.17 -9.22
C ARG A 188 25.71 -5.02 -10.62
N LYS A 189 26.50 -4.31 -11.43
CA LYS A 189 26.57 -4.20 -12.90
C LYS A 189 25.94 -5.38 -13.68
N ARG A 190 24.96 -5.04 -14.54
CA ARG A 190 24.53 -5.87 -15.68
C ARG A 190 25.62 -5.88 -16.76
N LYS A 191 26.36 -6.98 -16.91
CA LYS A 191 27.10 -7.28 -18.14
C LYS A 191 26.19 -8.08 -19.08
N LYS A 192 25.73 -7.45 -20.17
CA LYS A 192 25.16 -8.16 -21.33
C LYS A 192 26.31 -8.87 -22.04
N LYS A 193 26.32 -10.21 -22.04
CA LYS A 193 27.14 -11.01 -22.96
C LYS A 193 26.29 -11.33 -24.19
N HIS A 194 26.79 -10.93 -25.36
CA HIS A 194 26.35 -11.42 -26.65
C HIS A 194 26.63 -12.93 -26.75
N HIS A 195 25.69 -13.72 -27.28
CA HIS A 195 26.04 -15.00 -27.88
C HIS A 195 25.65 -15.00 -29.36
N LYS A 196 26.69 -15.18 -30.16
CA LYS A 196 26.73 -15.27 -31.62
C LYS A 196 26.19 -16.66 -32.03
N LYS A 197 25.28 -16.68 -33.00
CA LYS A 197 24.89 -17.88 -33.77
C LYS A 197 26.12 -18.44 -34.48
N LYS A 198 26.37 -19.75 -34.37
CA LYS A 198 27.04 -20.53 -35.41
C LYS A 198 26.38 -21.90 -35.53
N HIS A 199 26.06 -22.24 -36.77
CA HIS A 199 25.53 -23.50 -37.26
C HIS A 199 26.47 -24.66 -36.95
N LYS A 200 25.86 -25.84 -36.78
CA LYS A 200 26.52 -27.14 -36.82
C LYS A 200 26.27 -27.73 -38.23
N GLU A 201 27.34 -28.23 -38.84
CA GLU A 201 27.34 -29.18 -39.98
C GLU A 201 26.55 -30.45 -39.65
#